data_AF-A0AAE1IFZ5-F1
#
_entry.id   AF-A0AAE1IFZ5-F1
#
_cell.length_a   1.000
_cell.length_b   1.000
_cell.length_c   1.000
_cell.angle_alpha   90.00
_cell.angle_beta   90.00
_cell.angle_gamma   90.00
#
_symmetry.space_group_name_H-M   'P 1'
#
loop_
_entity.id
_entity.type
_entity.pdbx_description
1 polymer ?
#
loop_
_entity_poly.entity_id
_entity_poly.type
_entity_poly.pdbx_seq_one_letter_code
_entity_poly.pdbx_strand_id
1 'polypeptide(L)'
;MGLRPSGCWTCRIRHRKCDSRTPTCKECTDRNVHCHGYGQKPEWMDGAAEEEKEKLRIKQAVKENFRSLRRMQNRARQHRRDVASRLHAVPAHQEQDWGPSGSISPHHGGNLPDSELDSRDYAPNNELNSESSNNTRSAHIELVRQESGRMPWIDSHDAILLMHYLDQVFTWQFPYHSYASRSGNRGWLLSLLIQQGPLYHAILSLSSLHQSVLLGREEEYCQQCIAFDRHSRALRELCAFMSCKEEQLFNDAAQMTEFLSSGIMLITFEVFRGGEHDWQLHLNALTSTLSQLTTQNGFSPQDDHNDFHWDKMHDHLNFTENKDWQGLQFLITAALWFDILSCVSTGEVPALPYSQWLSISGLDTAAIMGCQNWIMALIGDLANLKQWKDNGMKIGLLSTRDLAVKGQRIETALENGIAQLDMNDKVNLVAPMFLRHDVDRFA
;
A
#
# COMPACT_ATOMS: atom_id res chain seq x y z
N MET A 1 -7.44 -51.03 -7.93
CA MET A 1 -8.61 -50.26 -8.40
C MET A 1 -8.89 -49.15 -7.40
N GLY A 2 -8.57 -47.89 -7.71
CA GLY A 2 -8.93 -46.72 -6.87
C GLY A 2 -9.97 -45.86 -7.58
N LEU A 3 -11.23 -45.96 -7.19
CA LEU A 3 -12.36 -45.26 -7.79
C LEU A 3 -12.38 -43.77 -7.40
N ARG A 4 -12.10 -42.90 -8.40
CA ARG A 4 -12.52 -41.49 -8.68
C ARG A 4 -12.59 -40.45 -7.54
N PRO A 5 -12.17 -39.18 -7.79
CA PRO A 5 -12.14 -38.13 -6.77
C PRO A 5 -13.58 -37.74 -6.37
N SER A 6 -13.92 -37.98 -5.10
CA SER A 6 -15.23 -37.70 -4.56
C SER A 6 -15.41 -36.22 -4.31
N GLY A 7 -16.05 -35.51 -5.24
CA GLY A 7 -16.56 -34.17 -4.96
C GLY A 7 -17.56 -34.18 -3.79
N CYS A 8 -17.76 -33.03 -3.15
CA CYS A 8 -18.69 -32.92 -2.03
C CYS A 8 -20.12 -33.31 -2.43
N TRP A 9 -20.93 -33.72 -1.46
CA TRP A 9 -22.29 -34.20 -1.72
C TRP A 9 -23.19 -33.13 -2.39
N THR A 10 -22.99 -31.85 -2.06
CA THR A 10 -23.66 -30.73 -2.73
C THR A 10 -23.24 -30.57 -4.20
N CYS A 11 -21.98 -30.76 -4.56
CA CYS A 11 -21.54 -30.70 -5.96
C CYS A 11 -22.04 -31.92 -6.76
N ARG A 12 -22.10 -33.09 -6.11
CA ARG A 12 -22.61 -34.33 -6.71
C ARG A 12 -24.08 -34.19 -7.11
N ILE A 13 -24.96 -33.80 -6.20
CA ILE A 13 -26.39 -33.63 -6.49
C ILE A 13 -26.66 -32.52 -7.52
N ARG A 14 -25.78 -31.50 -7.60
CA ARG A 14 -25.85 -30.41 -8.58
C ARG A 14 -25.23 -30.76 -9.94
N HIS A 15 -24.60 -31.93 -10.08
CA HIS A 15 -23.80 -32.32 -11.24
C HIS A 15 -22.74 -31.26 -11.62
N ARG A 16 -21.98 -30.75 -10.64
CA ARG A 16 -20.91 -29.77 -10.84
C ARG A 16 -19.54 -30.36 -10.46
N LYS A 17 -18.49 -29.94 -11.18
CA LYS A 17 -17.11 -30.32 -10.86
C LYS A 17 -16.73 -29.70 -9.51
N CYS A 18 -16.28 -30.54 -8.58
CA CYS A 18 -15.83 -30.11 -7.28
C CYS A 18 -14.31 -29.96 -7.28
N ASP A 19 -13.82 -28.91 -6.66
CA ASP A 19 -12.41 -28.60 -6.40
C ASP A 19 -11.81 -29.40 -5.23
N SER A 20 -12.64 -30.16 -4.50
CA SER A 20 -12.23 -31.06 -3.41
C SER A 20 -11.50 -30.39 -2.23
N ARG A 21 -11.62 -29.06 -2.08
CA ARG A 21 -11.11 -28.32 -0.92
C ARG A 21 -11.88 -28.67 0.34
N THR A 22 -11.18 -28.87 1.44
CA THR A 22 -11.77 -29.19 2.75
C THR A 22 -11.59 -28.00 3.70
N PRO A 23 -12.53 -27.75 4.65
CA PRO A 23 -13.74 -28.52 4.96
C PRO A 23 -14.90 -28.31 3.97
N THR A 24 -14.93 -27.19 3.24
CA THR A 24 -15.96 -26.86 2.25
C THR A 24 -15.34 -26.52 0.90
N CYS A 25 -16.06 -26.85 -0.18
CA CYS A 25 -15.59 -26.67 -1.54
C CYS A 25 -15.89 -25.25 -2.05
N LYS A 26 -15.01 -24.70 -2.89
CA LYS A 26 -15.18 -23.35 -3.46
C LYS A 26 -16.44 -23.23 -4.29
N GLU A 27 -16.81 -24.26 -5.04
CA GLU A 27 -18.02 -24.28 -5.89
C GLU A 27 -19.34 -24.10 -5.11
N CYS A 28 -19.38 -24.50 -3.83
CA CYS A 28 -20.53 -24.30 -2.95
C CYS A 28 -20.45 -22.97 -2.20
N THR A 29 -19.26 -22.63 -1.69
CA THR A 29 -19.01 -21.36 -0.99
C THR A 29 -19.28 -20.16 -1.90
N ASP A 30 -18.76 -20.15 -3.13
CA ASP A 30 -18.96 -19.06 -4.11
C ASP A 30 -20.43 -18.84 -4.47
N ARG A 31 -21.25 -19.89 -4.36
CA ARG A 31 -22.69 -19.84 -4.64
C ARG A 31 -23.52 -19.66 -3.39
N ASN A 32 -22.89 -19.43 -2.25
CA ASN A 32 -23.53 -19.24 -0.95
C ASN A 32 -24.57 -20.34 -0.67
N VAL A 33 -24.20 -21.59 -0.96
CA VAL A 33 -25.02 -22.78 -0.66
C VAL A 33 -24.30 -23.68 0.31
N HIS A 34 -25.08 -24.37 1.16
CA HIS A 34 -24.53 -25.28 2.15
C HIS A 34 -23.76 -26.43 1.49
N CYS A 35 -22.50 -26.61 1.88
CA CYS A 35 -21.65 -27.70 1.45
C CYS A 35 -21.78 -28.87 2.43
N HIS A 36 -22.41 -29.97 2.00
CA HIS A 36 -22.60 -31.20 2.79
C HIS A 36 -21.33 -32.02 3.00
N GLY A 37 -20.16 -31.44 2.73
CA GLY A 37 -18.87 -32.08 2.95
C GLY A 37 -18.61 -33.32 2.07
N TYR A 38 -17.66 -34.12 2.54
CA TYR A 38 -17.07 -35.26 1.85
C TYR A 38 -17.23 -36.54 2.69
N GLY A 39 -16.99 -37.71 2.10
CA GLY A 39 -16.93 -38.97 2.84
C GLY A 39 -18.16 -39.87 2.63
N GLN A 40 -18.75 -40.36 3.72
CA GLN A 40 -19.87 -41.31 3.68
C GLN A 40 -21.13 -40.70 3.07
N LYS A 41 -21.93 -41.54 2.41
CA LYS A 41 -23.16 -41.16 1.73
C LYS A 41 -24.20 -40.67 2.74
N PRO A 42 -24.69 -39.42 2.63
CA PRO A 42 -25.75 -38.92 3.48
C PRO A 42 -27.04 -39.72 3.24
N GLU A 43 -27.82 -39.90 4.30
CA GLU A 43 -29.08 -40.66 4.25
C GLU A 43 -30.05 -40.11 3.18
N TRP A 44 -30.07 -38.78 2.99
CA TRP A 44 -30.94 -38.12 2.02
C TRP A 44 -30.55 -38.32 0.55
N MET A 45 -29.37 -38.87 0.22
CA MET A 45 -28.93 -39.08 -1.18
C MET A 45 -29.31 -40.46 -1.72
N ASP A 46 -30.50 -40.96 -1.40
CA ASP A 46 -30.95 -42.32 -1.72
C ASP A 46 -31.67 -42.45 -3.06
N GLY A 47 -31.76 -41.39 -3.87
CA GLY A 47 -32.52 -41.35 -5.12
C GLY A 47 -34.03 -41.20 -4.92
N ALA A 48 -34.49 -40.94 -3.69
CA ALA A 48 -35.91 -40.82 -3.36
C ALA A 48 -36.35 -39.34 -3.24
N ALA A 49 -37.51 -39.12 -2.62
CA ALA A 49 -38.14 -37.80 -2.49
C ALA A 49 -37.25 -36.77 -1.76
N GLU A 50 -36.46 -37.20 -0.77
CA GLU A 50 -35.58 -36.31 -0.02
C GLU A 50 -34.38 -35.82 -0.84
N GLU A 51 -33.86 -36.62 -1.78
CA GLU A 51 -32.82 -36.17 -2.71
C GLU A 51 -33.36 -35.06 -3.63
N GLU A 52 -34.54 -35.23 -4.22
CA GLU A 52 -35.12 -34.21 -5.11
C GLU A 52 -35.49 -32.94 -4.32
N LYS A 53 -35.99 -33.07 -3.09
CA LYS A 53 -36.28 -31.94 -2.20
C LYS A 53 -35.01 -31.13 -1.87
N GLU A 54 -33.91 -31.81 -1.54
CA GLU A 54 -32.64 -31.15 -1.24
C GLU A 54 -32.05 -30.48 -2.49
N LYS A 55 -32.14 -31.14 -3.64
CA LYS A 55 -31.75 -30.57 -4.95
C LYS A 55 -32.54 -29.32 -5.29
N LEU A 56 -33.85 -29.31 -5.03
CA LEU A 56 -34.72 -28.15 -5.23
C LEU A 56 -34.34 -27.01 -4.28
N ARG A 57 -34.09 -27.30 -3.00
CA ARG A 57 -33.62 -26.33 -2.00
C ARG A 57 -32.32 -25.66 -2.44
N ILE A 58 -31.35 -26.45 -2.88
CA ILE A 58 -30.07 -25.97 -3.41
C ILE A 58 -30.29 -25.12 -4.66
N LYS A 59 -31.12 -25.57 -5.61
CA LYS A 59 -31.42 -24.83 -6.84
C LYS A 59 -32.08 -23.48 -6.55
N GLN A 60 -32.99 -23.42 -5.58
CA GLN A 60 -33.61 -22.19 -5.12
C GLN A 60 -32.59 -21.25 -4.48
N ALA A 61 -31.74 -21.76 -3.58
CA ALA A 61 -30.68 -20.97 -2.95
C ALA A 61 -29.69 -20.39 -3.98
N VAL A 62 -29.28 -21.17 -4.99
CA VAL A 62 -28.43 -20.67 -6.09
C VAL A 62 -29.14 -19.57 -6.88
N LYS A 63 -30.42 -19.76 -7.20
CA LYS A 63 -31.21 -18.78 -7.97
C LYS A 63 -31.41 -17.48 -7.19
N GLU A 64 -31.65 -17.57 -5.89
CA GLU A 64 -31.79 -16.44 -5.00
C GLU A 64 -30.48 -15.68 -4.86
N ASN A 65 -29.36 -16.39 -4.64
CA ASN A 65 -28.04 -15.78 -4.61
C ASN A 65 -27.71 -15.06 -5.94
N PHE A 66 -27.98 -15.69 -7.09
CA PHE A 66 -27.78 -15.06 -8.40
C PHE A 66 -28.62 -13.78 -8.56
N ARG A 67 -29.88 -13.77 -8.10
CA ARG A 67 -30.73 -12.58 -8.13
C ARG A 67 -30.20 -11.49 -7.19
N SER A 68 -29.75 -11.85 -6.00
CA SER A 68 -29.14 -10.93 -5.03
C SER A 68 -27.87 -10.30 -5.63
N LEU A 69 -26.93 -11.10 -6.13
CA LEU A 69 -25.70 -10.63 -6.80
C LEU A 69 -26.01 -9.68 -7.96
N ARG A 70 -27.01 -9.99 -8.80
CA ARG A 70 -27.41 -9.11 -9.91
C ARG A 70 -27.99 -7.77 -9.43
N ARG A 71 -28.76 -7.77 -8.34
CA ARG A 71 -29.27 -6.53 -7.73
C ARG A 71 -28.11 -5.68 -7.20
N MET A 72 -27.17 -6.29 -6.48
CA MET A 72 -25.99 -5.61 -5.95
C MET A 72 -25.11 -5.05 -7.08
N GLN A 73 -24.87 -5.83 -8.15
CA GLN A 73 -24.13 -5.36 -9.34
C GLN A 73 -24.78 -4.16 -10.02
N ASN A 74 -26.11 -4.16 -10.17
CA ASN A 74 -26.83 -3.04 -10.76
C ASN A 74 -26.72 -1.78 -9.91
N ARG A 75 -26.82 -1.90 -8.57
CA ARG A 75 -26.62 -0.78 -7.65
C ARG A 75 -25.19 -0.24 -7.69
N ALA A 76 -24.18 -1.10 -7.68
CA ALA A 76 -22.78 -0.70 -7.82
C ALA A 76 -22.52 0.02 -9.16
N ARG A 77 -23.18 -0.40 -10.25
CA ARG A 77 -23.14 0.31 -11.54
C ARG A 77 -23.79 1.69 -11.47
N GLN A 78 -24.93 1.82 -10.79
CA GLN A 78 -25.60 3.10 -10.61
C GLN A 78 -24.78 4.05 -9.76
N HIS A 79 -24.27 3.59 -8.61
CA HIS A 79 -23.39 4.37 -7.75
C HIS A 79 -22.14 4.86 -8.48
N ARG A 80 -21.52 4.01 -9.33
CA ARG A 80 -20.41 4.43 -10.19
C ARG A 80 -20.77 5.57 -11.13
N ARG A 81 -21.97 5.54 -11.73
CA ARG A 81 -22.46 6.64 -12.58
C ARG A 81 -22.66 7.91 -11.77
N ASP A 82 -23.19 7.80 -10.57
CA ASP A 82 -23.43 8.95 -9.70
C ASP A 82 -22.10 9.61 -9.27
N VAL A 83 -21.08 8.82 -8.91
CA VAL A 83 -19.73 9.31 -8.60
C VAL A 83 -19.07 9.95 -9.82
N ALA A 84 -19.11 9.29 -10.99
CA ALA A 84 -18.56 9.84 -12.23
C ALA A 84 -19.26 11.15 -12.63
N SER A 85 -20.58 11.22 -12.46
CA SER A 85 -21.36 12.44 -12.73
C SER A 85 -20.98 13.60 -11.81
N ARG A 86 -20.57 13.34 -10.56
CA ARG A 86 -20.10 14.37 -9.63
C ARG A 86 -18.72 14.92 -10.04
N LEU A 87 -17.84 14.06 -10.57
CA LEU A 87 -16.52 14.47 -11.07
C LEU A 87 -16.62 15.31 -12.34
N HIS A 88 -17.62 15.07 -13.21
CA HIS A 88 -17.86 15.87 -14.42
C HIS A 88 -18.70 17.15 -14.18
N ALA A 89 -19.21 17.37 -12.96
CA ALA A 89 -20.01 18.56 -12.62
C ALA A 89 -19.17 19.78 -12.22
N VAL A 90 -17.84 19.73 -12.35
CA VAL A 90 -17.00 20.93 -12.33
C VAL A 90 -17.26 21.70 -13.61
N PRO A 91 -17.74 22.96 -13.57
CA PRO A 91 -17.96 23.74 -14.78
C PRO A 91 -16.64 23.85 -15.53
N ALA A 92 -16.64 23.52 -16.82
CA ALA A 92 -15.57 23.90 -17.72
C ALA A 92 -15.46 25.43 -17.68
N HIS A 93 -14.49 25.95 -16.92
CA HIS A 93 -14.06 27.32 -17.12
C HIS A 93 -13.59 27.40 -18.57
N GLN A 94 -14.29 28.24 -19.33
CA GLN A 94 -13.94 28.59 -20.70
C GLN A 94 -12.44 28.85 -20.77
N GLU A 95 -11.75 28.10 -21.63
CA GLU A 95 -10.41 28.45 -22.10
C GLU A 95 -10.50 29.86 -22.70
N GLN A 96 -10.17 30.87 -21.89
CA GLN A 96 -9.84 32.19 -22.39
C GLN A 96 -8.45 32.08 -23.00
N ASP A 97 -8.48 31.90 -24.31
CA ASP A 97 -7.42 32.00 -25.30
C ASP A 97 -6.49 33.20 -24.99
N TRP A 98 -5.37 32.95 -24.32
CA TRP A 98 -4.27 33.92 -24.21
C TRP A 98 -3.42 33.85 -25.48
N GLY A 99 -3.96 34.38 -26.57
CA GLY A 99 -3.19 34.69 -27.77
C GLY A 99 -2.30 35.92 -27.53
N PRO A 100 -1.02 35.92 -27.95
CA PRO A 100 -0.15 37.07 -27.81
C PRO A 100 -0.44 38.07 -28.94
N SER A 101 -1.19 39.14 -28.65
CA SER A 101 -1.38 40.25 -29.60
C SER A 101 -0.46 41.42 -29.24
N GLY A 102 0.75 41.36 -29.79
CA GLY A 102 1.67 42.49 -29.90
C GLY A 102 2.16 42.61 -31.35
N SER A 103 1.28 43.01 -32.26
CA SER A 103 1.64 43.35 -33.64
C SER A 103 1.34 44.82 -33.90
N ILE A 104 2.44 45.57 -33.95
CA ILE A 104 2.57 46.94 -34.43
C ILE A 104 2.08 47.01 -35.88
N SER A 105 1.29 48.04 -36.20
CA SER A 105 1.30 48.63 -37.54
C SER A 105 0.95 50.12 -37.50
N PRO A 106 1.46 50.89 -38.48
CA PRO A 106 1.82 52.29 -38.34
C PRO A 106 0.69 53.20 -38.82
N HIS A 107 0.71 54.50 -38.48
CA HIS A 107 0.53 55.60 -39.44
C HIS A 107 0.76 56.97 -38.77
N HIS A 108 1.34 57.87 -39.56
CA HIS A 108 1.86 59.18 -39.23
C HIS A 108 0.80 60.26 -38.95
N GLY A 109 1.20 61.25 -38.15
CA GLY A 109 1.12 62.66 -38.58
C GLY A 109 0.40 63.64 -37.63
N GLY A 110 1.15 64.58 -37.06
CA GLY A 110 0.71 65.98 -36.99
C GLY A 110 0.64 66.67 -35.61
N ASN A 111 1.72 67.41 -35.30
CA ASN A 111 1.76 68.75 -34.68
C ASN A 111 1.54 68.95 -33.15
N LEU A 112 2.67 69.12 -32.44
CA LEU A 112 3.20 70.33 -31.75
C LEU A 112 2.24 71.25 -30.93
N PRO A 113 2.76 72.08 -29.98
CA PRO A 113 3.77 71.82 -28.93
C PRO A 113 3.47 72.55 -27.58
N ASP A 114 4.46 72.49 -26.69
CA ASP A 114 4.88 73.49 -25.70
C ASP A 114 4.09 73.71 -24.40
N SER A 115 4.72 73.30 -23.29
CA SER A 115 5.48 74.15 -22.34
C SER A 115 5.70 73.32 -21.07
N GLU A 116 6.93 72.88 -20.74
CA GLU A 116 7.89 73.60 -19.88
C GLU A 116 7.21 74.35 -18.71
N LEU A 117 7.63 74.27 -17.44
CA LEU A 117 8.72 73.63 -16.72
C LEU A 117 8.44 73.95 -15.22
N ASP A 118 9.19 73.29 -14.34
CA ASP A 118 9.48 73.70 -12.95
C ASP A 118 8.35 73.62 -11.90
N SER A 119 8.60 73.31 -10.63
CA SER A 119 9.70 72.69 -9.90
C SER A 119 9.34 72.84 -8.42
N ARG A 120 9.80 71.89 -7.59
CA ARG A 120 10.16 72.03 -6.16
C ARG A 120 9.06 72.02 -5.09
N ASP A 121 9.08 70.91 -4.35
CA ASP A 121 9.24 70.79 -2.88
C ASP A 121 9.06 72.04 -2.03
N TYR A 122 8.14 71.98 -1.06
CA TYR A 122 8.31 72.48 0.32
C TYR A 122 7.24 71.84 1.24
N ALA A 123 7.68 71.17 2.31
CA ALA A 123 6.91 70.95 3.55
C ALA A 123 6.77 72.31 4.31
N PRO A 124 6.14 72.47 5.51
CA PRO A 124 5.67 71.48 6.50
C PRO A 124 4.37 71.85 7.28
N ASN A 125 4.00 70.96 8.23
CA ASN A 125 3.36 71.17 9.55
C ASN A 125 2.15 72.12 9.72
N ASN A 126 1.06 71.61 10.31
CA ASN A 126 0.75 71.85 11.74
C ASN A 126 -0.55 71.15 12.20
N GLU A 127 -0.43 70.47 13.35
CA GLU A 127 -1.28 70.49 14.56
C GLU A 127 -2.82 70.51 14.41
N LEU A 128 -3.53 69.43 14.75
CA LEU A 128 -3.98 68.97 16.08
C LEU A 128 -5.11 69.79 16.76
N ASN A 129 -6.16 69.04 17.12
CA ASN A 129 -7.15 69.23 18.19
C ASN A 129 -8.43 70.03 17.90
N SER A 130 -9.56 69.32 17.88
CA SER A 130 -10.59 69.39 18.94
C SER A 130 -11.72 68.39 18.63
N GLU A 131 -11.84 67.36 19.45
CA GLU A 131 -12.97 67.16 20.37
C GLU A 131 -14.29 66.76 19.69
N SER A 132 -14.69 65.50 19.86
CA SER A 132 -15.73 65.15 20.83
C SER A 132 -16.23 63.72 20.63
N SER A 133 -16.24 63.02 21.75
CA SER A 133 -16.74 61.67 21.94
C SER A 133 -18.24 61.59 21.64
N ASN A 134 -18.69 60.51 20.97
CA ASN A 134 -19.45 59.46 21.65
C ASN A 134 -20.02 58.39 20.68
N ASN A 135 -19.86 57.15 21.14
CA ASN A 135 -20.70 55.98 20.95
C ASN A 135 -20.72 55.24 19.61
N THR A 136 -19.95 54.15 19.60
CA THR A 136 -20.41 52.77 19.33
C THR A 136 -21.64 52.65 18.43
N ARG A 137 -21.36 52.57 17.12
CA ARG A 137 -22.24 51.90 16.17
C ARG A 137 -21.48 50.75 15.56
N SER A 138 -21.95 49.54 15.90
CA SER A 138 -21.71 48.28 15.23
C SER A 138 -21.69 48.48 13.71
N ALA A 139 -20.49 48.59 13.14
CA ALA A 139 -20.30 48.56 11.71
C ALA A 139 -20.32 47.08 11.31
N HIS A 140 -21.44 46.66 10.72
CA HIS A 140 -21.52 45.46 9.92
C HIS A 140 -20.34 45.44 8.94
N ILE A 141 -19.31 44.64 9.26
CA ILE A 141 -18.39 44.15 8.26
C ILE A 141 -19.22 43.12 7.48
N GLU A 142 -19.77 43.59 6.37
CA GLU A 142 -20.33 42.75 5.33
C GLU A 142 -19.17 41.93 4.77
N LEU A 143 -18.92 40.80 5.42
CA LEU A 143 -17.95 39.82 4.99
C LEU A 143 -18.47 39.24 3.68
N VAL A 144 -18.07 39.85 2.57
CA VAL A 144 -18.07 39.22 1.26
C VAL A 144 -17.43 37.86 1.47
N ARG A 145 -18.23 36.80 1.42
CA ARG A 145 -17.76 35.41 1.39
C ARG A 145 -17.01 35.22 0.08
N GLN A 146 -15.77 35.68 0.05
CA GLN A 146 -14.75 35.09 -0.81
C GLN A 146 -14.55 33.67 -0.28
N GLU A 147 -15.17 32.69 -0.94
CA GLU A 147 -14.78 31.30 -0.82
C GLU A 147 -13.35 31.16 -1.34
N SER A 148 -12.38 31.50 -0.50
CA SER A 148 -10.95 31.30 -0.75
C SER A 148 -10.46 30.25 0.23
N GLY A 149 -10.04 29.09 -0.29
CA GLY A 149 -9.23 28.13 0.45
C GLY A 149 -9.68 26.67 0.53
N ARG A 150 -10.38 26.11 -0.47
CA ARG A 150 -10.37 24.63 -0.63
C ARG A 150 -9.16 24.25 -1.49
N MET A 151 -8.37 23.27 -1.07
CA MET A 151 -7.38 22.62 -1.95
C MET A 151 -8.13 22.08 -3.18
N PRO A 152 -7.85 22.55 -4.41
CA PRO A 152 -8.68 22.23 -5.58
C PRO A 152 -8.63 20.76 -6.07
N TRP A 153 -7.70 19.96 -5.55
CA TRP A 153 -7.28 18.71 -6.19
C TRP A 153 -7.82 17.44 -5.52
N ILE A 154 -8.15 17.46 -4.22
CA ILE A 154 -8.58 16.28 -3.46
C ILE A 154 -10.04 16.48 -3.07
N ASP A 155 -10.93 15.64 -3.59
CA ASP A 155 -12.34 15.65 -3.19
C ASP A 155 -12.49 15.28 -1.71
N SER A 156 -13.52 15.80 -1.05
CA SER A 156 -13.81 15.55 0.37
C SER A 156 -13.87 14.06 0.70
N HIS A 157 -14.43 13.24 -0.20
CA HIS A 157 -14.50 11.80 -0.01
C HIS A 157 -13.12 11.13 -0.06
N ASP A 158 -12.27 11.52 -1.00
CA ASP A 158 -10.92 10.98 -1.11
C ASP A 158 -10.07 11.41 0.10
N ALA A 159 -10.20 12.65 0.57
CA ALA A 159 -9.52 13.12 1.79
C ALA A 159 -9.87 12.25 3.02
N ILE A 160 -11.14 11.87 3.18
CA ILE A 160 -11.58 10.96 4.25
C ILE A 160 -10.90 9.59 4.12
N LEU A 161 -10.78 9.06 2.90
CA LEU A 161 -10.14 7.76 2.67
C LEU A 161 -8.62 7.80 2.86
N LEU A 162 -7.97 8.91 2.50
CA LEU A 162 -6.54 9.12 2.77
C LEU A 162 -6.28 9.19 4.28
N MET A 163 -7.09 9.95 5.02
CA MET A 163 -6.99 10.00 6.48
C MET A 163 -7.27 8.63 7.10
N HIS A 164 -8.30 7.92 6.62
CA HIS A 164 -8.58 6.55 7.05
C HIS A 164 -7.37 5.62 6.84
N TYR A 165 -6.64 5.78 5.73
CA TYR A 165 -5.41 5.02 5.51
C TYR A 165 -4.36 5.36 6.57
N LEU A 166 -4.05 6.66 6.74
CA LEU A 166 -3.00 7.11 7.65
C LEU A 166 -3.29 6.76 9.12
N ASP A 167 -4.55 6.85 9.54
CA ASP A 167 -4.95 6.63 10.93
C ASP A 167 -5.10 5.13 11.27
N GLN A 168 -5.65 4.33 10.34
CA GLN A 168 -6.07 2.96 10.63
C GLN A 168 -5.31 1.91 9.81
N VAL A 169 -5.31 2.05 8.49
CA VAL A 169 -4.79 0.98 7.62
C VAL A 169 -3.26 0.89 7.70
N PHE A 170 -2.56 2.02 7.74
CA PHE A 170 -1.11 2.07 7.83
C PHE A 170 -0.62 1.38 9.09
N THR A 171 -1.27 1.61 10.23
CA THR A 171 -0.88 0.99 11.52
C THR A 171 -1.15 -0.50 11.55
N TRP A 172 -2.13 -0.99 10.78
CA TRP A 172 -2.33 -2.43 10.58
C TRP A 172 -1.28 -3.05 9.66
N GLN A 173 -0.91 -2.33 8.59
CA GLN A 173 0.07 -2.80 7.62
C GLN A 173 1.49 -2.79 8.19
N PHE A 174 1.83 -1.80 9.02
CA PHE A 174 3.18 -1.57 9.57
C PHE A 174 3.11 -1.26 11.08
N PRO A 175 2.80 -2.27 11.91
CA PRO A 175 2.39 -2.05 13.31
C PRO A 175 3.49 -1.54 14.23
N TYR A 176 4.76 -1.74 13.89
CA TYR A 176 5.89 -1.31 14.73
C TYR A 176 6.57 -0.03 14.23
N HIS A 177 6.13 0.50 13.08
CA HIS A 177 6.69 1.73 12.54
C HIS A 177 6.46 2.91 13.51
N SER A 178 7.58 3.43 14.02
CA SER A 178 7.61 4.66 14.81
C SER A 178 8.27 5.81 14.03
N TYR A 179 7.81 7.04 14.24
CA TYR A 179 8.46 8.23 13.70
C TYR A 179 9.90 8.42 14.21
N ALA A 180 10.23 7.79 15.35
CA ALA A 180 11.57 7.76 15.93
C ALA A 180 12.46 6.65 15.33
N SER A 181 11.92 5.84 14.42
CA SER A 181 12.69 4.81 13.73
C SER A 181 13.67 5.42 12.71
N ARG A 182 14.67 4.63 12.30
CA ARG A 182 15.64 5.02 11.27
C ARG A 182 14.99 5.29 9.90
N SER A 183 13.77 4.79 9.68
CA SER A 183 12.98 5.01 8.47
C SER A 183 12.20 6.34 8.46
N GLY A 184 12.38 7.18 9.48
CA GLY A 184 11.82 8.52 9.54
C GLY A 184 10.30 8.56 9.78
N ASN A 185 9.68 9.68 9.43
CA ASN A 185 8.23 9.87 9.53
C ASN A 185 7.53 9.57 8.19
N ARG A 186 6.20 9.68 8.16
CA ARG A 186 5.36 9.42 6.98
C ARG A 186 5.32 10.60 5.98
N GLY A 187 6.27 11.53 6.05
CA GLY A 187 6.34 12.70 5.17
C GLY A 187 6.54 12.31 3.70
N TRP A 188 7.40 11.32 3.44
CA TRP A 188 7.61 10.74 2.10
C TRP A 188 6.32 10.16 1.51
N LEU A 189 5.46 9.59 2.35
CA LEU A 189 4.19 9.04 1.91
C LEU A 189 3.22 10.16 1.53
N LEU A 190 3.15 11.22 2.34
CA LEU A 190 2.32 12.38 2.05
C LEU A 190 2.78 13.12 0.78
N SER A 191 4.09 13.24 0.55
CA SER A 191 4.62 13.89 -0.64
C SER A 191 4.23 13.18 -1.94
N LEU A 192 4.22 11.84 -1.94
CA LEU A 192 3.74 11.04 -3.07
C LEU A 192 2.21 11.12 -3.24
N LEU A 193 1.45 11.10 -2.14
CA LEU A 193 -0.01 11.21 -2.17
C LEU A 193 -0.49 12.53 -2.80
N ILE A 194 0.24 13.63 -2.59
CA ILE A 194 -0.09 14.93 -3.18
C ILE A 194 0.05 14.91 -4.71
N GLN A 195 0.90 14.06 -5.28
CA GLN A 195 1.14 13.97 -6.73
C GLN A 195 -0.01 13.27 -7.49
N GLN A 196 -0.95 12.63 -6.79
CA GLN A 196 -2.08 11.90 -7.36
C GLN A 196 -1.68 10.80 -8.37
N GLY A 197 -0.53 10.16 -8.15
CA GLY A 197 -0.02 9.08 -8.98
C GLY A 197 -0.64 7.71 -8.69
N PRO A 198 -0.05 6.63 -9.22
CA PRO A 198 -0.47 5.26 -8.94
C PRO A 198 -0.67 4.94 -7.45
N LEU A 199 0.20 5.46 -6.57
CA LEU A 199 0.11 5.24 -5.13
C LEU A 199 -1.19 5.79 -4.54
N TYR A 200 -1.63 6.98 -4.99
CA TYR A 200 -2.85 7.63 -4.52
C TYR A 200 -4.06 6.71 -4.73
N HIS A 201 -4.21 6.17 -5.94
CA HIS A 201 -5.31 5.25 -6.25
C HIS A 201 -5.19 3.91 -5.51
N ALA A 202 -3.97 3.41 -5.30
CA ALA A 202 -3.74 2.19 -4.55
C ALA A 202 -4.17 2.35 -3.08
N ILE A 203 -3.83 3.48 -2.44
CA ILE A 203 -4.24 3.79 -1.08
C ILE A 203 -5.77 3.97 -0.96
N LEU A 204 -6.39 4.70 -1.87
CA LEU A 204 -7.85 4.83 -1.88
C LEU A 204 -8.54 3.47 -2.03
N SER A 205 -7.98 2.57 -2.85
CA SER A 205 -8.49 1.21 -3.01
C SER A 205 -8.44 0.43 -1.69
N LEU A 206 -7.32 0.52 -0.97
CA LEU A 206 -7.12 -0.20 0.28
C LEU A 206 -8.00 0.35 1.40
N SER A 207 -8.13 1.68 1.53
CA SER A 207 -9.06 2.30 2.47
C SER A 207 -10.50 1.91 2.21
N SER A 208 -10.91 1.91 0.94
CA SER A 208 -12.26 1.51 0.54
C SER A 208 -12.53 0.05 0.87
N LEU A 209 -11.56 -0.83 0.63
CA LEU A 209 -11.64 -2.25 0.98
C LEU A 209 -11.76 -2.42 2.49
N HIS A 210 -10.90 -1.78 3.27
CA HIS A 210 -10.93 -1.87 4.74
C HIS A 210 -12.26 -1.37 5.32
N GLN A 211 -12.78 -0.24 4.84
CA GLN A 211 -14.08 0.26 5.28
C GLN A 211 -15.25 -0.64 4.86
N SER A 212 -15.13 -1.35 3.72
CA SER A 212 -16.20 -2.24 3.26
C SER A 212 -16.53 -3.35 4.25
N VAL A 213 -15.54 -3.84 4.99
CA VAL A 213 -15.70 -4.90 6.00
C VAL A 213 -16.57 -4.45 7.18
N LEU A 214 -16.73 -3.14 7.38
CA LEU A 214 -17.55 -2.56 8.44
C LEU A 214 -19.02 -2.37 8.03
N LEU A 215 -19.40 -2.70 6.78
CA LEU A 215 -20.72 -2.44 6.21
C LEU A 215 -21.60 -3.69 6.17
N GLY A 216 -22.91 -3.50 5.95
CA GLY A 216 -23.83 -4.59 5.67
C GLY A 216 -23.58 -5.24 4.30
N ARG A 217 -23.98 -6.50 4.13
CA ARG A 217 -23.67 -7.34 2.95
C ARG A 217 -23.88 -6.68 1.56
N GLU A 218 -24.94 -5.88 1.39
CA GLU A 218 -25.19 -5.22 0.09
C GLU A 218 -24.28 -3.99 -0.14
N GLU A 219 -24.02 -3.21 0.91
CA GLU A 219 -23.17 -2.02 0.86
C GLU A 219 -21.69 -2.41 0.77
N GLU A 220 -21.29 -3.44 1.49
CA GLU A 220 -19.98 -4.09 1.39
C GLU A 220 -19.66 -4.44 -0.07
N TYR A 221 -20.58 -5.15 -0.77
CA TYR A 221 -20.36 -5.52 -2.17
C TYR A 221 -20.15 -4.31 -3.08
N CYS A 222 -20.95 -3.26 -2.91
CA CYS A 222 -20.83 -2.05 -3.70
C CYS A 222 -19.50 -1.35 -3.43
N GLN A 223 -19.09 -1.26 -2.16
CA GLN A 223 -17.84 -0.63 -1.76
C GLN A 223 -16.62 -1.43 -2.23
N GLN A 224 -16.66 -2.76 -2.17
CA GLN A 224 -15.62 -3.62 -2.74
C GLN A 224 -15.49 -3.47 -4.26
N CYS A 225 -16.60 -3.27 -4.98
CA CYS A 225 -16.55 -2.98 -6.42
C CYS A 225 -15.84 -1.65 -6.72
N ILE A 226 -16.05 -0.62 -5.90
CA ILE A 226 -15.37 0.68 -6.03
C ILE A 226 -13.89 0.55 -5.68
N ALA A 227 -13.58 -0.18 -4.59
CA ALA A 227 -12.23 -0.50 -4.19
C ALA A 227 -11.47 -1.19 -5.33
N PHE A 228 -12.10 -2.17 -5.98
CA PHE A 228 -11.52 -2.89 -7.11
C PHE A 228 -11.31 -2.03 -8.36
N ASP A 229 -12.22 -1.10 -8.65
CA ASP A 229 -12.07 -0.15 -9.76
C ASP A 229 -10.86 0.79 -9.53
N ARG A 230 -10.71 1.31 -8.30
CA ARG A 230 -9.55 2.10 -7.87
C ARG A 230 -8.25 1.29 -7.95
N HIS A 231 -8.26 0.05 -7.49
CA HIS A 231 -7.14 -0.88 -7.62
C HIS A 231 -6.75 -1.09 -9.09
N SER A 232 -7.73 -1.34 -9.96
CA SER A 232 -7.51 -1.52 -11.40
C SER A 232 -6.97 -0.25 -12.08
N ARG A 233 -7.36 0.93 -11.58
CA ARG A 233 -6.81 2.21 -12.03
C ARG A 233 -5.36 2.38 -11.58
N ALA A 234 -5.05 2.13 -10.31
CA ALA A 234 -3.69 2.17 -9.78
C ALA A 234 -2.73 1.26 -10.57
N LEU A 235 -3.14 0.02 -10.86
CA LEU A 235 -2.34 -0.89 -11.65
C LEU A 235 -2.10 -0.38 -13.08
N ARG A 236 -3.12 0.16 -13.76
CA ARG A 236 -2.96 0.73 -15.11
C ARG A 236 -2.01 1.92 -15.13
N GLU A 237 -2.14 2.83 -14.17
CA GLU A 237 -1.26 3.99 -14.05
C GLU A 237 0.16 3.57 -13.68
N LEU A 238 0.35 2.56 -12.81
CA LEU A 238 1.66 2.01 -12.50
C LEU A 238 2.32 1.40 -13.73
N CYS A 239 1.58 0.62 -14.53
CA CYS A 239 2.09 0.07 -15.79
C CYS A 239 2.48 1.18 -16.78
N ALA A 240 1.66 2.23 -16.91
CA ALA A 240 1.97 3.38 -17.76
C ALA A 240 3.20 4.15 -17.26
N PHE A 241 3.32 4.33 -15.94
CA PHE A 241 4.46 4.95 -15.27
C PHE A 241 5.76 4.21 -15.59
N MET A 242 5.74 2.87 -15.50
CA MET A 242 6.88 2.00 -15.79
C MET A 242 7.26 2.00 -17.28
N SER A 243 6.27 1.99 -18.18
CA SER A 243 6.52 1.91 -19.64
C SER A 243 7.28 3.12 -20.20
N CYS A 244 7.19 4.28 -19.56
CA CYS A 244 7.79 5.53 -20.06
C CYS A 244 9.14 5.85 -19.42
N LYS A 245 9.53 5.18 -18.33
CA LYS A 245 10.64 5.61 -17.46
C LYS A 245 11.52 4.47 -16.95
N GLU A 246 11.51 3.32 -17.61
CA GLU A 246 12.23 2.11 -17.17
C GLU A 246 13.73 2.35 -16.91
N GLU A 247 14.41 3.12 -17.79
CA GLU A 247 15.84 3.45 -17.64
C GLU A 247 16.13 4.43 -16.49
N GLN A 248 15.16 5.27 -16.12
CA GLN A 248 15.32 6.27 -15.05
C GLN A 248 14.98 5.71 -13.68
N LEU A 249 14.15 4.66 -13.61
CA LEU A 249 13.71 4.04 -12.38
C LEU A 249 14.88 3.62 -11.47
N PHE A 250 15.94 3.07 -12.06
CA PHE A 250 17.10 2.57 -11.32
C PHE A 250 18.03 3.68 -10.80
N ASN A 251 17.87 4.93 -11.30
CA ASN A 251 18.74 6.06 -10.94
C ASN A 251 18.01 7.15 -10.12
N ASP A 252 16.67 7.09 -10.05
CA ASP A 252 15.82 8.07 -9.38
C ASP A 252 15.09 7.43 -8.19
N ALA A 253 15.53 7.80 -6.98
CA ALA A 253 14.95 7.30 -5.73
C ALA A 253 13.45 7.62 -5.60
N ALA A 254 12.98 8.76 -6.12
CA ALA A 254 11.56 9.12 -6.04
C ALA A 254 10.71 8.20 -6.90
N GLN A 255 11.19 7.85 -8.11
CA GLN A 255 10.49 6.92 -9.00
C GLN A 255 10.48 5.49 -8.43
N MET A 256 11.60 5.04 -7.87
CA MET A 256 11.66 3.74 -7.19
C MET A 256 10.71 3.71 -5.99
N THR A 257 10.62 4.81 -5.23
CA THR A 257 9.70 4.93 -4.09
C THR A 257 8.23 4.85 -4.55
N GLU A 258 7.84 5.54 -5.62
CA GLU A 258 6.48 5.44 -6.20
C GLU A 258 6.18 4.00 -6.67
N PHE A 259 7.13 3.36 -7.34
CA PHE A 259 6.98 1.97 -7.82
C PHE A 259 6.81 0.97 -6.67
N LEU A 260 7.73 0.97 -5.70
CA LEU A 260 7.71 0.04 -4.57
C LEU A 260 6.48 0.26 -3.69
N SER A 261 6.15 1.52 -3.37
CA SER A 261 4.97 1.84 -2.56
C SER A 261 3.68 1.40 -3.24
N SER A 262 3.50 1.72 -4.52
CA SER A 262 2.34 1.29 -5.30
C SER A 262 2.23 -0.23 -5.34
N GLY A 263 3.33 -0.93 -5.65
CA GLY A 263 3.34 -2.40 -5.69
C GLY A 263 3.03 -3.03 -4.33
N ILE A 264 3.56 -2.51 -3.23
CA ILE A 264 3.25 -2.97 -1.88
C ILE A 264 1.77 -2.76 -1.54
N MET A 265 1.18 -1.62 -1.92
CA MET A 265 -0.26 -1.39 -1.73
C MET A 265 -1.11 -2.35 -2.55
N LEU A 266 -0.70 -2.68 -3.78
CA LEU A 266 -1.38 -3.68 -4.61
C LEU A 266 -1.27 -5.10 -4.03
N ILE A 267 -0.10 -5.52 -3.55
CA ILE A 267 0.09 -6.78 -2.79
C ILE A 267 -0.87 -6.82 -1.61
N THR A 268 -0.89 -5.75 -0.81
CA THR A 268 -1.69 -5.67 0.42
C THR A 268 -3.18 -5.72 0.12
N PHE A 269 -3.64 -5.05 -0.94
CA PHE A 269 -5.02 -5.12 -1.40
C PHE A 269 -5.44 -6.56 -1.75
N GLU A 270 -4.61 -7.27 -2.52
CA GLU A 270 -4.89 -8.65 -2.92
C GLU A 270 -4.93 -9.59 -1.70
N VAL A 271 -3.99 -9.44 -0.76
CA VAL A 271 -3.96 -10.21 0.49
C VAL A 271 -5.20 -9.92 1.35
N PHE A 272 -5.56 -8.65 1.55
CA PHE A 272 -6.70 -8.27 2.40
C PHE A 272 -8.05 -8.71 1.84
N ARG A 273 -8.16 -8.82 0.52
CA ARG A 273 -9.36 -9.35 -0.15
C ARG A 273 -9.42 -10.89 -0.11
N GLY A 274 -8.41 -11.55 0.44
CA GLY A 274 -8.32 -13.02 0.49
C GLY A 274 -7.84 -13.66 -0.82
N GLY A 275 -7.10 -12.91 -1.65
CA GLY A 275 -6.46 -13.42 -2.86
C GLY A 275 -5.39 -14.46 -2.52
N GLU A 276 -5.49 -15.65 -3.12
CA GLU A 276 -4.53 -16.74 -2.84
C GLU A 276 -3.24 -16.61 -3.66
N HIS A 277 -3.33 -16.10 -4.90
CA HIS A 277 -2.22 -16.09 -5.86
C HIS A 277 -1.99 -14.73 -6.53
N ASP A 278 -3.00 -13.85 -6.56
CA ASP A 278 -2.97 -12.60 -7.33
C ASP A 278 -1.88 -11.63 -6.85
N TRP A 279 -1.56 -11.67 -5.55
CA TRP A 279 -0.48 -10.89 -4.94
C TRP A 279 0.91 -11.26 -5.45
N GLN A 280 1.13 -12.51 -5.91
CA GLN A 280 2.45 -12.99 -6.32
C GLN A 280 2.97 -12.28 -7.57
N LEU A 281 2.08 -11.90 -8.49
CA LEU A 281 2.47 -11.15 -9.69
C LEU A 281 3.09 -9.80 -9.33
N HIS A 282 2.49 -9.11 -8.35
CA HIS A 282 3.01 -7.84 -7.86
C HIS A 282 4.34 -8.04 -7.12
N LEU A 283 4.44 -9.05 -6.25
CA LEU A 283 5.69 -9.34 -5.54
C LEU A 283 6.83 -9.68 -6.51
N ASN A 284 6.56 -10.52 -7.52
CA ASN A 284 7.55 -10.90 -8.53
C ASN A 284 8.07 -9.68 -9.31
N ALA A 285 7.20 -8.70 -9.59
CA ALA A 285 7.63 -7.46 -10.22
C ALA A 285 8.58 -6.68 -9.30
N LEU A 286 8.24 -6.55 -8.01
CA LEU A 286 9.11 -5.85 -7.03
C LEU A 286 10.46 -6.54 -6.87
N THR A 287 10.46 -7.87 -6.67
CA THR A 287 11.69 -8.63 -6.42
C THR A 287 12.57 -8.72 -7.65
N SER A 288 11.99 -8.80 -8.86
CA SER A 288 12.74 -8.72 -10.12
C SER A 288 13.48 -7.39 -10.25
N THR A 289 12.81 -6.26 -10.00
CA THR A 289 13.42 -4.92 -10.05
C THR A 289 14.52 -4.77 -9.01
N LEU A 290 14.29 -5.20 -7.76
CA LEU A 290 15.29 -5.12 -6.69
C LEU A 290 16.49 -6.06 -6.91
N SER A 291 16.28 -7.23 -7.53
CA SER A 291 17.37 -8.13 -7.91
C SER A 291 18.27 -7.54 -9.00
N GLN A 292 17.71 -6.77 -9.92
CA GLN A 292 18.49 -6.05 -10.93
C GLN A 292 19.41 -4.99 -10.30
N LEU A 293 18.95 -4.27 -9.27
CA LEU A 293 19.80 -3.35 -8.50
C LEU A 293 21.00 -4.07 -7.87
N THR A 294 20.78 -5.28 -7.35
CA THR A 294 21.84 -6.13 -6.77
C THR A 294 22.91 -6.47 -7.81
N THR A 295 22.47 -6.81 -9.03
CA THR A 295 23.35 -7.28 -10.11
C THR A 295 24.18 -6.14 -10.73
N GLN A 296 23.62 -4.93 -10.78
CA GLN A 296 24.29 -3.76 -11.37
C GLN A 296 25.33 -3.12 -10.44
N ASN A 297 25.07 -3.10 -9.13
CA ASN A 297 25.89 -2.33 -8.18
C ASN A 297 26.95 -3.15 -7.42
N GLY A 298 27.02 -4.47 -7.62
CA GLY A 298 28.08 -5.33 -7.08
C GLY A 298 28.35 -5.12 -5.59
N PHE A 299 27.52 -5.71 -4.72
CA PHE A 299 27.72 -5.63 -3.27
C PHE A 299 29.10 -6.14 -2.86
N SER A 300 30.03 -5.22 -2.60
CA SER A 300 31.36 -5.54 -2.08
C SER A 300 31.30 -5.48 -0.55
N PRO A 301 31.67 -6.53 0.18
CA PRO A 301 31.73 -6.48 1.64
C PRO A 301 32.93 -5.62 2.05
N GLN A 302 32.70 -4.34 2.32
CA GLN A 302 33.72 -3.47 2.91
C GLN A 302 33.65 -3.53 4.44
N ASP A 303 34.71 -4.04 5.05
CA ASP A 303 35.06 -3.83 6.46
C ASP A 303 35.43 -2.35 6.65
N ASP A 304 34.46 -1.47 6.91
CA ASP A 304 34.77 -0.07 7.25
C ASP A 304 34.04 0.42 8.52
N HIS A 305 34.86 0.62 9.54
CA HIS A 305 34.54 0.98 10.93
C HIS A 305 34.19 2.46 11.16
N ASN A 306 33.72 3.19 10.15
CA ASN A 306 33.30 4.59 10.35
C ASN A 306 31.80 4.70 10.69
N ASP A 307 31.54 5.37 11.82
CA ASP A 307 30.30 5.45 12.59
C ASP A 307 29.44 6.69 12.26
N PHE A 308 29.50 7.17 11.00
CA PHE A 308 28.53 8.15 10.49
C PHE A 308 27.47 7.40 9.68
N HIS A 309 26.44 6.95 10.41
CA HIS A 309 25.59 5.80 10.13
C HIS A 309 24.44 6.03 9.12
N TRP A 310 24.40 7.18 8.43
CA TRP A 310 23.27 7.57 7.56
C TRP A 310 23.50 7.28 6.05
N ASP A 311 24.76 7.26 5.57
CA ASP A 311 25.08 7.19 4.12
C ASP A 311 25.29 5.78 3.55
N LYS A 312 25.47 4.75 4.39
CA LYS A 312 25.92 3.44 3.91
C LYS A 312 24.97 2.82 2.88
N MET A 313 23.67 2.81 3.11
CA MET A 313 22.75 2.26 2.12
C MET A 313 22.71 3.11 0.82
N HIS A 314 22.94 4.44 0.92
CA HIS A 314 22.96 5.35 -0.24
C HIS A 314 24.14 5.01 -1.15
N ASP A 315 25.31 4.79 -0.55
CA ASP A 315 26.52 4.32 -1.23
C ASP A 315 26.34 2.95 -1.89
N HIS A 316 25.55 2.06 -1.27
CA HIS A 316 25.35 0.69 -1.80
C HIS A 316 24.39 0.63 -3.00
N LEU A 317 23.48 1.60 -3.15
CA LEU A 317 22.41 1.55 -4.15
C LEU A 317 22.53 2.61 -5.27
N ASN A 318 23.53 3.50 -5.22
CA ASN A 318 23.88 4.46 -6.28
C ASN A 318 22.71 5.33 -6.79
N PHE A 319 21.76 5.69 -5.93
CA PHE A 319 20.69 6.61 -6.31
C PHE A 319 21.17 8.06 -6.30
N THR A 320 20.65 8.91 -7.20
CA THR A 320 20.95 10.35 -7.19
C THR A 320 20.48 11.03 -5.89
N GLU A 321 21.23 12.02 -5.39
CA GLU A 321 20.91 12.80 -4.17
C GLU A 321 19.47 13.32 -4.24
N ASN A 322 18.55 12.67 -3.51
CA ASN A 322 17.16 13.08 -3.43
C ASN A 322 16.64 12.95 -2.01
N LYS A 323 15.72 13.86 -1.63
CA LYS A 323 15.32 14.09 -0.22
C LYS A 323 14.44 12.99 0.40
N ASP A 324 14.07 11.96 -0.37
CA ASP A 324 13.07 10.95 0.02
C ASP A 324 13.67 9.56 0.30
N TRP A 325 14.96 9.50 0.66
CA TRP A 325 15.67 8.26 0.95
C TRP A 325 15.03 7.40 2.06
N GLN A 326 14.45 8.05 3.07
CA GLN A 326 13.80 7.35 4.18
C GLN A 326 12.59 6.52 3.72
N GLY A 327 11.83 7.03 2.73
CA GLY A 327 10.74 6.30 2.12
C GLY A 327 11.24 5.09 1.34
N LEU A 328 12.31 5.25 0.58
CA LEU A 328 12.93 4.14 -0.15
C LEU A 328 13.44 3.04 0.80
N GLN A 329 14.14 3.42 1.87
CA GLN A 329 14.60 2.50 2.92
C GLN A 329 13.44 1.73 3.58
N PHE A 330 12.37 2.44 3.93
CA PHE A 330 11.15 1.84 4.46
C PHE A 330 10.58 0.79 3.49
N LEU A 331 10.45 1.15 2.22
CA LEU A 331 9.82 0.31 1.20
C LEU A 331 10.66 -0.90 0.80
N ILE A 332 11.99 -0.76 0.72
CA ILE A 332 12.90 -1.89 0.50
C ILE A 332 12.80 -2.88 1.67
N THR A 333 12.80 -2.37 2.91
CA THR A 333 12.66 -3.21 4.10
C THR A 333 11.31 -3.96 4.09
N ALA A 334 10.22 -3.27 3.72
CA ALA A 334 8.92 -3.90 3.57
C ALA A 334 8.87 -4.92 2.42
N ALA A 335 9.53 -4.65 1.29
CA ALA A 335 9.61 -5.60 0.17
C ALA A 335 10.39 -6.87 0.56
N LEU A 336 11.49 -6.74 1.29
CA LEU A 336 12.23 -7.89 1.86
C LEU A 336 11.36 -8.72 2.79
N TRP A 337 10.56 -8.05 3.64
CA TRP A 337 9.61 -8.74 4.50
C TRP A 337 8.61 -9.57 3.71
N PHE A 338 7.98 -9.00 2.68
CA PHE A 338 7.03 -9.71 1.82
C PHE A 338 7.69 -10.86 1.05
N ASP A 339 8.89 -10.65 0.50
CA ASP A 339 9.64 -11.68 -0.22
C ASP A 339 9.96 -12.88 0.68
N ILE A 340 10.52 -12.63 1.87
CA ILE A 340 10.88 -13.70 2.80
C ILE A 340 9.63 -14.43 3.30
N LEU A 341 8.58 -13.73 3.74
CA LEU A 341 7.39 -14.40 4.24
C LEU A 341 6.58 -15.11 3.15
N SER A 342 6.76 -14.74 1.88
CA SER A 342 6.11 -15.43 0.77
C SER A 342 6.40 -16.94 0.79
N CYS A 343 7.59 -17.34 1.23
CA CYS A 343 8.03 -18.74 1.28
C CYS A 343 7.12 -19.62 2.15
N VAL A 344 6.50 -19.04 3.18
CA VAL A 344 5.60 -19.76 4.11
C VAL A 344 4.34 -20.21 3.39
N SER A 345 3.82 -19.37 2.49
CA SER A 345 2.58 -19.62 1.76
C SER A 345 2.81 -20.35 0.44
N THR A 346 3.94 -20.10 -0.22
CA THR A 346 4.24 -20.66 -1.56
C THR A 346 5.07 -21.94 -1.50
N GLY A 347 5.87 -22.12 -0.45
CA GLY A 347 6.88 -23.17 -0.37
C GLY A 347 8.10 -22.93 -1.27
N GLU A 348 8.16 -21.79 -1.96
CA GLU A 348 9.31 -21.35 -2.77
C GLU A 348 10.34 -20.64 -1.90
N VAL A 349 11.58 -20.54 -2.38
CA VAL A 349 12.62 -19.76 -1.70
C VAL A 349 12.42 -18.26 -1.96
N PRO A 350 12.84 -17.36 -1.04
CA PRO A 350 12.83 -15.93 -1.30
C PRO A 350 13.62 -15.60 -2.57
N ALA A 351 13.11 -14.67 -3.38
CA ALA A 351 13.70 -14.34 -4.68
C ALA A 351 14.92 -13.42 -4.55
N LEU A 352 14.95 -12.57 -3.52
CA LEU A 352 16.06 -11.66 -3.26
C LEU A 352 17.19 -12.38 -2.51
N PRO A 353 18.45 -11.92 -2.65
CA PRO A 353 19.57 -12.40 -1.83
C PRO A 353 19.47 -11.82 -0.42
N TYR A 354 18.44 -12.25 0.33
CA TYR A 354 18.01 -11.67 1.59
C TYR A 354 19.13 -11.56 2.64
N SER A 355 20.08 -12.51 2.68
CA SER A 355 21.20 -12.45 3.62
C SER A 355 22.12 -11.25 3.40
N GLN A 356 22.35 -10.87 2.14
CA GLN A 356 23.13 -9.69 1.79
C GLN A 356 22.35 -8.42 2.13
N TRP A 357 21.08 -8.35 1.74
CA TRP A 357 20.24 -7.18 1.98
C TRP A 357 20.01 -6.93 3.49
N LEU A 358 19.70 -7.96 4.27
CA LEU A 358 19.47 -7.84 5.72
C LEU A 358 20.74 -7.46 6.50
N SER A 359 21.92 -7.54 5.89
CA SER A 359 23.18 -7.07 6.47
C SER A 359 23.45 -5.58 6.23
N ILE A 360 22.72 -4.94 5.31
CA ILE A 360 22.88 -3.52 4.99
C ILE A 360 22.41 -2.68 6.19
N SER A 361 23.30 -1.81 6.67
CA SER A 361 22.97 -0.86 7.74
C SER A 361 21.85 0.08 7.31
N GLY A 362 20.75 0.08 8.06
CA GLY A 362 19.56 0.88 7.80
C GLY A 362 18.32 0.05 7.49
N LEU A 363 18.47 -1.11 6.86
CA LEU A 363 17.35 -2.01 6.63
C LEU A 363 17.03 -2.76 7.92
N ASP A 364 15.96 -2.36 8.61
CA ASP A 364 15.61 -2.89 9.94
C ASP A 364 14.15 -3.38 9.94
N THR A 365 13.98 -4.69 9.82
CA THR A 365 12.64 -5.30 9.79
C THR A 365 11.94 -5.20 11.14
N ALA A 366 12.67 -5.05 12.26
CA ALA A 366 12.06 -4.91 13.58
C ALA A 366 11.42 -3.54 13.74
N ALA A 367 12.03 -2.51 13.20
CA ALA A 367 11.50 -1.15 13.23
C ALA A 367 10.18 -0.97 12.47
N ILE A 368 9.87 -1.87 11.51
CA ILE A 368 8.65 -1.77 10.69
C ILE A 368 7.62 -2.83 11.09
N MET A 369 8.07 -4.08 11.24
CA MET A 369 7.22 -5.26 11.41
C MET A 369 7.40 -5.96 12.77
N GLY A 370 8.34 -5.51 13.61
CA GLY A 370 8.53 -6.02 14.97
C GLY A 370 9.34 -7.30 15.09
N CYS A 371 9.95 -7.77 13.99
CA CYS A 371 10.75 -8.99 13.97
C CYS A 371 12.15 -8.70 13.42
N GLN A 372 13.18 -9.19 14.10
CA GLN A 372 14.58 -8.84 13.84
C GLN A 372 15.12 -9.46 12.55
N ASN A 373 16.06 -8.77 11.90
CA ASN A 373 16.68 -9.20 10.66
C ASN A 373 17.22 -10.64 10.72
N TRP A 374 17.86 -11.03 11.84
CA TRP A 374 18.41 -12.38 11.98
C TRP A 374 17.31 -13.45 11.99
N ILE A 375 16.12 -13.17 12.54
CA ILE A 375 14.97 -14.10 12.49
C ILE A 375 14.48 -14.23 11.05
N MET A 376 14.37 -13.11 10.33
CA MET A 376 13.99 -13.11 8.93
C MET A 376 14.98 -13.87 8.06
N ALA A 377 16.29 -13.75 8.33
CA ALA A 377 17.31 -14.55 7.68
C ALA A 377 17.13 -16.05 7.93
N LEU A 378 16.83 -16.46 9.18
CA LEU A 378 16.58 -17.87 9.51
C LEU A 378 15.32 -18.43 8.81
N ILE A 379 14.27 -17.63 8.63
CA ILE A 379 13.09 -18.04 7.83
C ILE A 379 13.50 -18.31 6.39
N GLY A 380 14.30 -17.42 5.79
CA GLY A 380 14.86 -17.62 4.45
C GLY A 380 15.78 -18.85 4.35
N ASP A 381 16.63 -19.07 5.34
CA ASP A 381 17.52 -20.24 5.43
C ASP A 381 16.72 -21.54 5.53
N LEU A 382 15.62 -21.53 6.27
CA LEU A 382 14.71 -22.67 6.40
C LEU A 382 14.04 -23.01 5.06
N ALA A 383 13.60 -22.00 4.31
CA ALA A 383 13.06 -22.20 2.97
C ALA A 383 14.10 -22.80 2.01
N ASN A 384 15.34 -22.29 2.06
CA ASN A 384 16.46 -22.82 1.27
C ASN A 384 16.82 -24.26 1.66
N LEU A 385 16.83 -24.58 2.96
CA LEU A 385 17.05 -25.94 3.45
C LEU A 385 15.97 -26.90 2.97
N LYS A 386 14.69 -26.48 3.01
CA LYS A 386 13.57 -27.25 2.48
C LYS A 386 13.74 -27.53 0.98
N GLN A 387 14.03 -26.50 0.17
CA GLN A 387 14.21 -26.67 -1.27
C GLN A 387 15.40 -27.58 -1.59
N TRP A 388 16.52 -27.41 -0.88
CA TRP A 388 17.69 -28.29 -1.01
C TRP A 388 17.34 -29.75 -0.67
N LYS A 389 16.61 -29.98 0.42
CA LYS A 389 16.15 -31.32 0.82
C LYS A 389 15.25 -31.93 -0.25
N ASP A 390 14.25 -31.18 -0.71
CA ASP A 390 13.26 -31.65 -1.70
C ASP A 390 13.94 -31.97 -3.04
N ASN A 391 14.92 -31.18 -3.46
CA ASN A 391 15.75 -31.46 -4.64
C ASN A 391 16.63 -32.70 -4.44
N GLY A 392 17.29 -32.82 -3.27
CA GLY A 392 18.11 -33.98 -2.91
C GLY A 392 17.32 -35.29 -2.90
N MET A 393 16.07 -35.27 -2.42
CA MET A 393 15.17 -36.42 -2.47
C MET A 393 14.79 -36.80 -3.89
N LYS A 394 14.46 -35.81 -4.74
CA LYS A 394 14.09 -36.03 -6.15
C LYS A 394 15.21 -36.71 -6.95
N ILE A 395 16.46 -36.29 -6.72
CA ILE A 395 17.64 -36.84 -7.41
C ILE A 395 18.22 -38.08 -6.73
N GLY A 396 17.71 -38.48 -5.55
CA GLY A 396 18.18 -39.64 -4.80
C GLY A 396 19.55 -39.47 -4.12
N LEU A 397 20.05 -38.24 -3.98
CA LEU A 397 21.36 -37.91 -3.41
C LEU A 397 21.27 -37.23 -2.04
N LEU A 398 20.12 -37.31 -1.37
CA LEU A 398 19.96 -36.70 -0.05
C LEU A 398 20.83 -37.42 1.00
N SER A 399 21.80 -36.70 1.54
CA SER A 399 22.55 -37.11 2.73
C SER A 399 21.77 -36.75 4.00
N THR A 400 21.33 -37.75 4.75
CA THR A 400 20.62 -37.56 6.03
C THR A 400 21.51 -36.86 7.07
N ARG A 401 22.82 -37.13 7.04
CA ARG A 401 23.81 -36.45 7.87
C ARG A 401 23.90 -34.96 7.55
N ASP A 402 23.97 -34.59 6.26
CA ASP A 402 24.09 -33.19 5.86
C ASP A 402 22.80 -32.42 6.16
N LEU A 403 21.64 -33.08 5.99
CA LEU A 403 20.36 -32.51 6.41
C LEU A 403 20.33 -32.21 7.91
N ALA A 404 20.75 -33.17 8.75
CA ALA A 404 20.82 -32.98 10.19
C ALA A 404 21.79 -31.85 10.57
N VAL A 405 22.97 -31.79 9.97
CA VAL A 405 23.96 -30.73 10.23
C VAL A 405 23.42 -29.35 9.82
N LYS A 406 22.82 -29.23 8.63
CA LYS A 406 22.24 -27.96 8.17
C LYS A 406 21.06 -27.53 9.04
N GLY A 407 20.19 -28.46 9.44
CA GLY A 407 19.08 -28.20 10.36
C GLY A 407 19.57 -27.72 11.73
N GLN A 408 20.56 -28.41 12.31
CA GLN A 408 21.15 -28.05 13.61
C GLN A 408 21.73 -26.63 13.60
N ARG A 409 22.29 -26.17 12.48
CA ARG A 409 22.83 -24.80 12.38
C ARG A 409 21.73 -23.75 12.52
N ILE A 410 20.58 -23.94 11.87
CA ILE A 410 19.43 -23.04 11.97
C ILE A 410 18.86 -23.09 13.40
N GLU A 411 18.69 -24.29 13.95
CA GLU A 411 18.18 -24.50 15.32
C GLU A 411 19.07 -23.82 16.36
N THR A 412 20.38 -24.06 16.30
CA THR A 412 21.35 -23.46 17.23
C THR A 412 21.38 -21.94 17.11
N ALA A 413 21.30 -21.40 15.89
CA ALA A 413 21.23 -19.96 15.67
C ALA A 413 19.94 -19.36 16.27
N LEU A 414 18.81 -20.05 16.13
CA LEU A 414 17.55 -19.65 16.73
C LEU A 414 17.60 -19.65 18.26
N GLU A 415 18.08 -20.74 18.86
CA GLU A 415 18.22 -20.88 20.32
C GLU A 415 19.15 -19.81 20.91
N ASN A 416 20.30 -19.58 20.27
CA ASN A 416 21.24 -18.54 20.69
C ASN A 416 20.62 -17.14 20.58
N GLY A 417 19.91 -16.85 19.49
CA GLY A 417 19.23 -15.58 19.28
C GLY A 417 18.14 -15.34 20.35
N ILE A 418 17.32 -16.34 20.65
CA ILE A 418 16.30 -16.26 21.72
C ILE A 418 16.96 -15.99 23.07
N ALA A 419 18.03 -16.71 23.42
CA ALA A 419 18.74 -16.51 24.68
C ALA A 419 19.31 -15.08 24.81
N GLN A 420 19.77 -14.48 23.71
CA GLN A 420 20.24 -13.09 23.70
C GLN A 420 19.11 -12.08 23.93
N LEU A 421 17.91 -12.32 23.37
CA LEU A 421 16.75 -11.47 23.62
C LEU A 421 16.34 -11.49 25.09
N ASP A 422 16.29 -12.68 25.71
CA ASP A 422 15.96 -12.83 27.13
C ASP A 422 16.95 -12.10 28.04
N MET A 423 18.24 -12.05 27.66
CA MET A 423 19.24 -11.29 28.40
C MET A 423 19.03 -9.78 28.23
N ASN A 424 18.76 -9.32 27.02
CA ASN A 424 18.53 -7.90 26.73
C ASN A 424 17.27 -7.36 27.43
N ASP A 425 16.20 -8.14 27.49
CA ASP A 425 14.97 -7.78 28.21
C ASP A 425 15.22 -7.65 29.72
N LYS A 426 16.02 -8.56 30.30
CA LYS A 426 16.42 -8.47 31.71
C LYS A 426 17.30 -7.25 32.00
N VAL A 427 18.21 -6.89 31.09
CA VAL A 427 19.04 -5.68 31.23
C VAL A 427 18.19 -4.41 31.11
N ASN A 428 17.25 -4.37 30.17
CA ASN A 428 16.34 -3.24 29.97
C ASN A 428 15.35 -3.05 31.13
N LEU A 429 14.98 -4.11 31.84
CA LEU A 429 14.18 -4.04 33.08
C LEU A 429 14.98 -3.55 34.30
N VAL A 430 16.31 -3.68 34.28
CA VAL A 430 17.21 -3.19 35.35
C VAL A 430 17.69 -1.76 35.08
N ALA A 431 17.66 -1.30 33.83
CA ALA A 431 18.06 0.04 33.42
C ALA A 431 17.12 1.23 33.73
N PRO A 432 15.82 1.12 34.13
CA PRO A 432 14.95 2.29 34.25
C PRO A 432 15.00 2.93 35.66
N MET A 433 16.19 3.08 36.25
CA MET A 433 16.38 3.89 37.48
C MET A 433 17.17 5.19 37.27
N PHE A 434 17.77 5.41 36.10
CA PHE A 434 18.47 6.66 35.79
C PHE A 434 18.10 7.11 34.38
N LEU A 435 17.04 7.92 34.26
CA LEU A 435 16.68 8.84 33.15
C LEU A 435 15.15 8.97 33.04
N ARG A 436 14.49 9.34 34.15
CA ARG A 436 13.07 9.74 34.14
C ARG A 436 12.83 10.97 35.01
N HIS A 437 13.70 11.98 34.87
CA HIS A 437 13.41 13.36 35.24
C HIS A 437 13.75 14.23 34.04
N ASP A 438 12.89 15.20 33.76
CA ASP A 438 12.95 16.21 32.68
C ASP A 438 12.15 15.95 31.39
N VAL A 439 10.86 15.59 31.52
CA VAL A 439 9.85 15.86 30.46
C VAL A 439 8.56 16.49 31.03
N ASP A 440 8.68 17.29 32.09
CA ASP A 440 7.57 18.12 32.62
C ASP A 440 8.00 19.59 32.78
N ARG A 441 8.64 20.14 31.75
CA ARG A 441 8.73 21.59 31.56
C ARG A 441 8.37 21.88 30.11
N PHE A 442 7.36 22.74 29.93
CA PHE A 442 6.71 23.18 28.69
C PHE A 442 5.31 22.58 28.49
N ALA A 443 4.40 22.98 29.38
CA ALA A 443 2.98 23.16 29.12
C ALA A 443 2.69 24.67 29.13
#